data_AF-A0AAW7AJR2-F1
#
_entry.id   AF-A0AAW7AJR2-F1
#
_cell.length_a   1.000
_cell.length_b   1.000
_cell.length_c   1.000
_cell.angle_alpha   90.00
_cell.angle_beta   90.00
_cell.angle_gamma   90.00
#
_symmetry.space_group_name_H-M   'P 1'
#
loop_
_entity.id
_entity.type
_entity.pdbx_description
1 polymer ?
#
loop_
_entity_poly.entity_id
_entity_poly.type
_entity_poly.pdbx_seq_one_letter_code
_entity_poly.pdbx_strand_id
1 'polypeptide(L)'
;MTFNIIILLIVLIVFQLIIGHLLHDIGFSYTRSIILMCLPLGIGLFYLQLFYYERHFPNWNVPKKIRLRLKYMYILTFFEYVALYICIFRL
;
A
#
# COMPACT_ATOMS: atom_id res chain seq x y z
N MET A 1 -15.15 -19.25 -6.94
CA MET A 1 -15.61 -18.27 -5.92
C MET A 1 -14.87 -18.39 -4.59
N THR A 2 -15.15 -19.38 -3.72
CA THR A 2 -14.47 -19.46 -2.40
C THR A 2 -12.95 -19.58 -2.51
N PHE A 3 -12.45 -20.41 -3.44
CA PHE A 3 -11.02 -20.54 -3.71
C PHE A 3 -10.38 -19.25 -4.25
N ASN A 4 -11.05 -18.55 -5.17
CA ASN A 4 -10.58 -17.29 -5.75
C ASN A 4 -10.48 -16.19 -4.69
N ILE A 5 -11.44 -16.14 -3.74
CA ILE A 5 -11.43 -15.22 -2.61
C ILE A 5 -10.26 -15.52 -1.67
N ILE A 6 -9.96 -16.80 -1.40
CA ILE A 6 -8.81 -17.19 -0.58
C ILE A 6 -7.50 -16.75 -1.26
N ILE A 7 -7.35 -16.98 -2.56
CA ILE A 7 -6.19 -16.51 -3.33
C ILE A 7 -6.05 -14.98 -3.22
N LEU A 8 -7.16 -14.26 -3.44
CA LEU A 8 -7.16 -12.80 -3.34
C LEU A 8 -6.71 -12.33 -1.96
N LEU A 9 -7.22 -12.93 -0.87
CA LEU A 9 -6.81 -12.59 0.49
C LEU A 9 -5.32 -12.83 0.73
N ILE A 10 -4.77 -13.95 0.25
CA ILE A 10 -3.34 -14.25 0.37
C ILE A 10 -2.51 -13.18 -0.35
N VAL A 11 -2.89 -12.83 -1.59
CA VAL A 11 -2.19 -11.79 -2.37
C VAL A 11 -2.25 -10.43 -1.68
N LEU A 12 -3.43 -10.03 -1.18
CA LEU A 12 -3.59 -8.78 -0.44
C LEU A 12 -2.72 -8.76 0.82
N ILE A 13 -2.70 -9.86 1.59
CA ILE A 13 -1.86 -9.94 2.80
C ILE A 13 -0.38 -9.81 2.46
N VAL A 14 0.10 -10.51 1.43
CA VAL A 14 1.51 -10.44 1.01
C VAL A 14 1.89 -9.03 0.59
N PHE A 15 1.08 -8.38 -0.25
CA PHE A 15 1.36 -7.01 -0.68
C PHE A 15 1.27 -5.99 0.45
N GLN A 16 0.31 -6.14 1.36
CA GLN A 16 0.21 -5.30 2.55
C GLN A 16 1.44 -5.46 3.47
N LEU A 17 1.95 -6.68 3.67
CA LEU A 17 3.18 -6.90 4.44
C LEU A 17 4.38 -6.19 3.82
N ILE A 18 4.53 -6.23 2.49
CA ILE A 18 5.61 -5.54 1.78
C ILE A 18 5.45 -4.01 1.91
N ILE A 19 4.23 -3.48 1.76
CA ILE A 19 3.95 -2.05 1.93
C ILE A 19 4.24 -1.61 3.37
N GLY A 20 3.82 -2.39 4.37
CA GLY A 20 4.10 -2.12 5.79
C GLY A 20 5.60 -2.10 6.09
N HIS A 21 6.37 -3.02 5.51
CA HIS A 21 7.83 -3.03 5.62
C HIS A 21 8.45 -1.77 4.99
N LEU A 22 8.03 -1.41 3.78
CA LEU A 22 8.51 -0.20 3.09
C LEU A 22 8.16 1.09 3.86
N LEU A 23 7.00 1.15 4.51
CA LEU A 23 6.59 2.26 5.37
C LEU A 23 7.50 2.40 6.58
N HIS A 24 7.80 1.30 7.25
CA HIS A 24 8.72 1.30 8.38
C HIS A 24 10.12 1.76 7.95
N ASP A 25 10.57 1.29 6.79
CA ASP A 25 11.83 1.63 6.16
C ASP A 25 11.98 3.14 5.87
N ILE A 26 10.87 3.82 5.56
CA ILE A 26 10.82 5.28 5.36
C ILE A 26 11.01 6.07 6.66
N GLY A 27 10.84 5.41 7.82
CA GLY A 27 11.00 6.01 9.15
C GLY A 27 9.69 6.13 9.93
N PHE A 28 8.59 5.52 9.47
CA PHE A 28 7.36 5.45 10.27
C PHE A 28 7.51 4.46 11.43
N SER A 29 6.86 4.78 12.55
CA SER A 29 6.80 3.85 13.68
C SER A 29 6.12 2.55 13.27
N TYR A 30 6.53 1.46 13.93
CA TYR A 30 5.99 0.13 13.67
C TYR A 30 4.47 0.08 13.82
N THR A 31 3.94 0.72 14.87
CA THR A 31 2.49 0.81 15.13
C THR A 31 1.72 1.50 14.00
N ARG A 32 2.24 2.62 13.48
CA ARG A 32 1.60 3.33 12.35
C ARG A 32 1.65 2.49 11.09
N SER A 33 2.76 1.80 10.85
CA SER A 33 2.92 0.92 9.69
C SER A 33 1.93 -0.25 9.73
N ILE A 34 1.71 -0.86 10.91
CA ILE A 34 0.68 -1.90 11.08
C ILE A 34 -0.73 -1.36 10.85
N ILE A 35 -1.07 -0.20 11.42
CA ILE A 35 -2.42 0.38 11.24
C ILE A 35 -2.70 0.63 9.75
N LEU A 36 -1.72 1.18 9.02
CA LEU A 36 -1.87 1.45 7.59
C LEU A 36 -1.94 0.15 6.76
N MET A 37 -1.26 -0.91 7.20
CA MET A 37 -1.32 -2.23 6.60
C MET A 37 -2.70 -2.90 6.71
N CYS A 38 -3.48 -2.56 7.74
CA CYS A 38 -4.85 -3.04 7.89
C CYS A 38 -5.83 -2.37 6.91
N LEU A 39 -5.38 -1.40 6.11
CA LEU A 39 -6.18 -0.67 5.13
C LEU A 39 -5.72 -1.00 3.71
N PRO A 40 -6.15 -2.16 3.16
CA PRO A 40 -5.68 -2.65 1.86
C PRO A 40 -6.16 -1.81 0.69
N LEU A 41 -5.76 -2.19 -0.53
CA LEU A 41 -6.16 -1.52 -1.77
C LEU A 41 -5.71 -0.06 -1.80
N GLY A 42 -4.57 0.23 -1.16
CA GLY A 42 -3.98 1.57 -1.11
C GLY A 42 -4.72 2.59 -0.25
N ILE A 43 -5.77 2.21 0.49
CA ILE A 43 -6.52 3.13 1.36
C ILE A 43 -5.57 3.74 2.42
N GLY A 44 -4.73 2.93 3.04
CA GLY A 44 -3.73 3.40 4.00
C GLY A 44 -2.73 4.37 3.36
N LEU A 45 -2.22 4.04 2.16
CA LEU A 45 -1.29 4.90 1.43
C LEU A 45 -1.91 6.23 1.03
N PHE A 46 -3.19 6.23 0.62
CA PHE A 46 -3.91 7.44 0.28
C PHE A 46 -4.11 8.35 1.50
N TYR A 47 -4.47 7.77 2.65
CA TYR A 47 -4.54 8.51 3.91
C TYR A 47 -3.19 9.14 4.26
N LEU A 48 -2.11 8.37 4.12
CA LEU A 48 -0.76 8.86 4.38
C LEU A 48 -0.37 10.01 3.44
N GLN A 49 -0.75 9.93 2.17
CA GLN A 49 -0.50 11.00 1.21
C GLN A 49 -1.19 12.30 1.62
N LEU A 50 -2.51 12.26 1.84
CA LEU A 50 -3.32 13.44 2.15
C LEU A 50 -2.94 14.09 3.49
N PHE A 51 -2.78 13.28 4.53
CA PHE A 51 -2.65 13.80 5.89
C PHE A 51 -1.21 14.02 6.34
N TYR A 52 -0.24 13.31 5.75
CA TYR A 52 1.16 13.46 6.10
C TYR A 52 1.94 14.16 4.99
N TYR A 53 2.05 13.54 3.81
CA TYR A 53 3.00 14.04 2.80
C TYR A 53 2.61 15.40 2.23
N GLU A 54 1.35 15.61 1.86
CA GLU A 54 0.90 16.89 1.29
C GLU A 54 1.02 18.04 2.29
N ARG A 55 0.86 17.76 3.58
CA ARG A 55 0.99 18.78 4.65
C ARG A 55 2.43 19.11 4.99
N HIS A 56 3.32 18.12 5.01
CA HIS A 56 4.71 18.30 5.45
C HIS A 56 5.67 18.61 4.29
N PHE A 57 5.31 18.24 3.06
CA PHE A 57 6.13 18.43 1.85
C PHE A 57 5.35 19.19 0.78
N PRO A 58 5.21 20.53 0.91
CA PRO A 58 4.58 21.35 -0.11
C PRO A 58 5.26 21.17 -1.47
N ASN A 59 4.48 21.20 -2.55
CA ASN A 59 4.94 20.91 -3.92
C ASN A 59 5.60 19.53 -4.10
N TRP A 60 5.33 18.58 -3.19
CA TRP A 60 5.88 17.24 -3.26
C TRP A 60 7.42 17.21 -3.23
N ASN A 61 8.04 18.14 -2.50
CA ASN A 61 9.49 18.21 -2.27
C ASN A 61 10.00 17.15 -1.29
N VAL A 62 9.56 15.90 -1.49
CA VAL A 62 9.93 14.72 -0.70
C VAL A 62 11.34 14.26 -1.11
N PRO A 63 12.20 13.85 -0.16
CA PRO A 63 13.51 13.28 -0.46
C PRO A 63 13.45 12.15 -1.49
N LYS A 64 14.41 12.12 -2.44
CA LYS A 64 14.42 11.17 -3.57
C LYS A 64 14.21 9.72 -3.15
N LYS A 65 14.86 9.27 -2.07
CA LYS A 65 14.75 7.90 -1.53
C LYS A 65 13.32 7.57 -1.09
N ILE A 66 12.66 8.49 -0.39
CA ILE A 66 11.29 8.31 0.10
C ILE A 66 10.31 8.31 -1.08
N ARG A 67 10.49 9.23 -2.03
CA ARG A 67 9.69 9.28 -3.26
C ARG A 67 9.75 7.97 -4.06
N LEU A 68 10.93 7.36 -4.18
CA LEU A 68 11.09 6.09 -4.88
C LEU A 68 10.30 4.97 -4.18
N ARG A 69 10.43 4.87 -2.85
CA ARG A 69 9.69 3.88 -2.05
C ARG A 69 8.19 4.08 -2.11
N LEU A 70 7.72 5.33 -2.07
CA LEU A 70 6.31 5.67 -2.28
C LEU A 70 5.81 5.15 -3.63
N LYS A 71 6.57 5.38 -4.72
CA LYS A 71 6.22 4.84 -6.04
C LYS A 71 6.10 3.31 -6.04
N TYR A 72 7.02 2.60 -5.39
CA TYR A 72 6.92 1.14 -5.28
C TYR A 72 5.65 0.70 -4.54
N MET A 73 5.29 1.39 -3.47
CA MET A 73 4.06 1.11 -2.74
C MET A 73 2.81 1.32 -3.62
N TYR A 74 2.74 2.37 -4.42
CA TYR A 74 1.64 2.56 -5.38
C TYR A 74 1.60 1.50 -6.48
N ILE A 75 2.76 1.03 -6.95
CA ILE A 75 2.83 -0.07 -7.92
C ILE A 75 2.29 -1.37 -7.31
N LEU A 76 2.62 -1.66 -6.06
CA LEU A 76 2.07 -2.81 -5.34
C LEU A 76 0.54 -2.70 -5.20
N THR A 77 0.03 -1.53 -4.81
CA THR A 77 -1.41 -1.26 -4.79
C THR A 77 -2.08 -1.47 -6.15
N PHE A 78 -1.43 -1.04 -7.24
CA PHE A 78 -1.95 -1.32 -8.58
C PHE A 78 -2.10 -2.83 -8.82
N PHE A 79 -1.11 -3.63 -8.43
CA PHE A 79 -1.20 -5.08 -8.53
C PHE A 79 -2.27 -5.70 -7.62
N GLU A 80 -2.56 -5.11 -6.46
CA GLU A 80 -3.70 -5.51 -5.63
C GLU A 80 -5.03 -5.37 -6.40
N TYR A 81 -5.22 -4.27 -7.12
CA TYR A 81 -6.41 -4.06 -7.95
C TYR A 81 -6.46 -4.98 -9.17
N VAL A 82 -5.33 -5.27 -9.80
CA VAL A 82 -5.25 -6.27 -10.87
C VAL A 82 -5.65 -7.65 -10.34
N ALA A 83 -5.16 -8.04 -9.15
CA ALA A 83 -5.52 -9.31 -8.51
C ALA A 83 -7.02 -9.36 -8.16
N LEU A 84 -7.57 -8.27 -7.63
CA LEU A 84 -9.00 -8.14 -7.35
C LEU A 84 -9.82 -8.33 -8.63
N TYR A 85 -9.44 -7.64 -9.72
CA TYR A 85 -10.14 -7.76 -11.00
C TYR A 85 -10.14 -9.20 -11.51
N ILE A 86 -8.97 -9.84 -11.53
CA ILE A 86 -8.83 -11.21 -12.01
C ILE A 86 -9.65 -12.17 -11.15
N CYS A 87 -9.50 -12.12 -9.82
CA CYS A 87 -10.10 -13.12 -8.92
C CYS A 87 -11.61 -12.98 -8.71
N ILE A 88 -12.17 -11.78 -8.93
CA ILE A 88 -13.60 -11.51 -8.71
C ILE A 88 -14.40 -11.47 -10.02
N PHE A 89 -13.83 -10.87 -11.08
CA PHE A 89 -14.60 -10.58 -12.30
C PHE A 89 -14.23 -11.48 -13.48
N ARG A 90 -13.04 -12.09 -13.48
CA ARG A 90 -12.59 -12.93 -14.60
C ARG A 90 -12.64 -14.43 -14.31
N LEU A 91 -12.34 -14.84 -13.08
CA LEU A 91 -12.18 -16.23 -12.61
C LEU A 91 -13.33 -16.66 -11.71
#